data_AF-A0A1C5PNG8-F1
#
_entry.id   AF-A0A1C5PNG8-F1
#
_cell.length_a   1.000
_cell.length_b   1.000
_cell.length_c   1.000
_cell.angle_alpha   90.00
_cell.angle_beta   90.00
_cell.angle_gamma   90.00
#
_symmetry.space_group_name_H-M   'P 1'
#
loop_
_entity.id
_entity.type
_entity.pdbx_description
1 polymer ?
#
loop_
_entity_poly.entity_id
_entity_poly.type
_entity_poly.pdbx_seq_one_letter_code
_entity_poly.pdbx_strand_id
1 'polypeptide(L)'
;METIIQGDNKPIVLEFDESIAGMEQFSAMLYSDSQTYRQWEISDVTIDGNTLSLPLTQKETLAIQSRYVDLEVKFLADGDIEFFDVIRLYVKQRRDGTVFDLGGVRP
;
A
#
# COMPACT_ATOMS: atom_id res chain seq x y z
N MET A 1 -14.22 -0.73 -2.09
CA MET A 1 -13.48 -0.55 -0.82
C MET A 1 -12.27 -1.44 -0.88
N GLU A 2 -11.08 -0.85 -1.03
CA GLU A 2 -9.84 -1.62 -1.00
C GLU A 2 -9.69 -2.34 0.34
N THR A 3 -9.15 -3.57 0.29
CA THR A 3 -9.06 -4.47 1.45
C THR A 3 -7.67 -5.07 1.53
N ILE A 4 -7.03 -4.92 2.69
CA ILE A 4 -5.79 -5.62 3.02
C ILE A 4 -6.16 -6.96 3.66
N ILE A 5 -5.53 -8.03 3.19
CA ILE A 5 -5.66 -9.36 3.78
C ILE A 5 -4.40 -9.65 4.60
N GLN A 6 -4.55 -9.94 5.90
CA GLN A 6 -3.41 -10.28 6.74
C GLN A 6 -2.67 -11.53 6.22
N GLY A 7 -1.33 -11.46 6.16
CA GLY A 7 -0.49 -12.56 5.66
C GLY A 7 -0.48 -12.69 4.13
N ASP A 8 -1.07 -11.74 3.41
CA ASP A 8 -0.94 -11.61 1.96
C ASP A 8 0.19 -10.60 1.62
N ASN A 9 0.68 -10.64 0.39
CA ASN A 9 1.66 -9.70 -0.16
C ASN A 9 1.14 -8.93 -1.37
N LYS A 10 -0.19 -8.89 -1.55
CA LYS A 10 -0.79 -8.08 -2.60
C LYS A 10 -0.50 -6.60 -2.37
N PRO A 11 -0.06 -5.86 -3.40
CA PRO A 11 0.12 -4.43 -3.29
C PRO A 11 -1.24 -3.74 -3.12
N ILE A 12 -1.20 -2.54 -2.54
CA ILE A 12 -2.30 -1.58 -2.65
C ILE A 12 -2.16 -0.91 -4.01
N VAL A 13 -3.27 -0.75 -4.75
CA VAL A 13 -3.24 -0.27 -6.13
C VAL A 13 -4.13 0.96 -6.24
N LEU A 14 -3.50 2.10 -6.49
CA LEU A 14 -4.19 3.37 -6.69
C LEU A 14 -4.32 3.64 -8.19
N GLU A 15 -5.54 3.90 -8.63
CA GLU A 15 -5.85 4.27 -10.02
C GLU A 15 -6.23 5.75 -10.06
N PHE A 16 -5.60 6.50 -10.97
CA PHE A 16 -5.83 7.92 -11.17
C PHE A 16 -6.59 8.16 -12.49
N ASP A 17 -7.37 9.23 -12.53
CA ASP A 17 -8.11 9.60 -13.74
C ASP A 17 -7.19 10.05 -14.88
N GLU A 18 -6.02 10.59 -14.53
CA GLU A 18 -5.00 11.06 -15.47
C GLU A 18 -3.70 10.28 -15.31
N SER A 19 -2.86 10.33 -16.35
CA SER A 19 -1.54 9.69 -16.34
C SER A 19 -0.66 10.35 -15.28
N ILE A 20 -0.01 9.52 -14.47
CA ILE A 20 0.92 9.96 -13.40
C ILE A 20 2.38 9.63 -13.74
N ALA A 21 2.68 9.40 -15.02
CA ALA A 21 4.03 9.09 -15.49
C ALA A 21 5.05 10.23 -15.24
N GLY A 22 4.58 11.48 -15.08
CA GLY A 22 5.39 12.67 -14.76
C GLY A 22 5.57 12.94 -13.27
N MET A 23 5.29 11.96 -12.40
CA MET A 23 5.41 12.12 -10.96
C MET A 23 6.88 12.35 -10.55
N GLU A 24 7.15 13.50 -9.95
CA GLU A 24 8.49 13.90 -9.52
C GLU A 24 8.74 13.54 -8.06
N GLN A 25 7.71 13.65 -7.22
CA GLN A 25 7.78 13.36 -5.80
C GLN A 25 6.58 12.52 -5.38
N PHE A 26 6.84 11.53 -4.53
CA PHE A 26 5.84 10.64 -3.99
C PHE A 26 6.16 10.28 -2.55
N SER A 27 5.15 10.30 -1.69
CA SER A 27 5.21 9.75 -0.35
C SER A 27 3.85 9.15 0.00
N ALA A 28 3.85 7.92 0.49
CA ALA A 28 2.68 7.34 1.10
C ALA A 28 3.01 6.68 2.44
N MET A 29 2.06 6.71 3.36
CA MET A 29 2.21 6.14 4.69
C MET A 29 0.98 5.33 5.07
N LEU A 30 1.19 4.07 5.44
CA LEU A 30 0.17 3.19 5.99
C LEU A 30 0.30 3.16 7.51
N TYR A 31 -0.75 3.56 8.21
CA TYR A 31 -0.74 3.66 9.67
C TYR A 31 -2.11 3.37 10.29
N SER A 32 -2.15 3.19 11.60
CA SER A 32 -3.37 3.29 12.40
C SER A 32 -3.04 3.92 13.74
N ASP A 33 -3.90 4.81 14.24
CA ASP A 33 -3.89 5.51 15.54
C ASP A 33 -2.50 5.94 16.10
N SER A 34 -1.63 5.00 16.44
CA SER A 34 -0.31 5.22 17.03
C SER A 34 0.84 4.43 16.39
N GLN A 35 0.61 3.72 15.28
CA GLN A 35 1.61 2.85 14.65
C GLN A 35 1.65 3.06 13.13
N THR A 36 2.84 3.39 12.64
CA THR A 36 3.17 3.32 11.21
C THR A 36 3.61 1.91 10.87
N TYR A 37 3.02 1.34 9.83
CA TYR A 37 3.31 -0.01 9.34
C TYR A 37 4.30 0.00 8.18
N ARG A 38 4.11 0.95 7.26
CA ARG A 38 4.97 1.10 6.09
C ARG A 38 4.93 2.55 5.60
N GLN A 39 6.06 3.01 5.09
CA GLN A 39 6.18 4.21 4.30
C GLN A 39 6.74 3.82 2.92
N TRP A 40 6.27 4.49 1.88
CA TRP A 40 6.76 4.35 0.52
C TRP A 40 7.24 5.70 0.02
N GLU A 41 8.37 5.68 -0.66
CA GLU A 41 8.87 6.77 -1.48
C GLU A 41 8.77 6.37 -2.96
N ILE A 42 9.06 7.31 -3.88
CA ILE A 42 8.99 7.06 -5.32
C ILE A 42 9.85 5.86 -5.78
N SER A 43 10.92 5.56 -5.05
CA SER A 43 11.82 4.43 -5.32
C SER A 43 11.24 3.07 -4.91
N ASP A 44 10.23 3.04 -4.05
CA ASP A 44 9.60 1.81 -3.54
C ASP A 44 8.41 1.36 -4.40
N VAL A 45 7.93 2.21 -5.31
CA VAL A 45 6.66 2.02 -6.02
C VAL A 45 6.86 1.72 -7.48
N THR A 46 5.85 1.12 -8.09
CA THR A 46 5.80 0.91 -9.54
C THR A 46 4.67 1.75 -10.13
N ILE A 47 5.01 2.55 -11.14
CA ILE A 47 4.07 3.38 -11.90
C ILE A 47 3.88 2.74 -13.28
N ASP A 48 2.64 2.48 -13.65
CA ASP A 48 2.26 2.01 -14.97
C ASP A 48 1.07 2.83 -15.49
N GLY A 49 1.37 3.81 -16.36
CA GLY A 49 0.38 4.75 -16.89
C GLY A 49 -0.28 5.61 -15.79
N ASN A 50 -1.54 5.31 -15.50
CA ASN A 50 -2.34 5.96 -14.47
C ASN A 50 -2.48 5.13 -13.18
N THR A 51 -1.73 4.04 -13.07
CA THR A 51 -1.80 3.12 -11.92
C THR A 51 -0.51 3.17 -11.12
N LEU A 52 -0.65 3.21 -9.79
CA LEU A 52 0.44 3.21 -8.83
C LEU A 52 0.30 1.99 -7.91
N SER A 53 1.34 1.16 -7.87
CA SER A 53 1.39 -0.03 -7.02
C SER A 53 2.29 0.21 -5.81
N LEU A 54 1.70 0.08 -4.62
CA LEU A 54 2.36 0.18 -3.31
C LEU A 54 2.61 -1.23 -2.76
N PRO A 55 3.84 -1.77 -2.86
CA PRO A 55 4.11 -3.15 -2.47
C PRO A 55 4.01 -3.34 -0.95
N LEU A 56 3.43 -4.47 -0.55
CA LEU A 56 3.37 -4.91 0.84
C LEU A 56 3.97 -6.32 0.96
N THR A 57 4.67 -6.56 2.05
CA THR A 57 5.14 -7.88 2.43
C THR A 57 4.14 -8.57 3.37
N GLN A 58 4.17 -9.91 3.40
CA GLN A 58 3.34 -10.67 4.34
C GLN A 58 3.62 -10.32 5.80
N LYS A 59 4.88 -9.99 6.13
CA LYS A 59 5.27 -9.58 7.49
C LYS A 59 4.62 -8.25 7.87
N GLU A 60 4.59 -7.29 6.96
CA GLU A 60 3.95 -5.99 7.19
C GLU A 60 2.44 -6.16 7.36
N THR A 61 1.77 -6.96 6.51
CA THR A 61 0.32 -7.18 6.64
C THR A 61 -0.05 -7.95 7.91
N LEU A 62 0.80 -8.85 8.42
CA LEU A 62 0.60 -9.53 9.70
C LEU A 62 0.76 -8.62 10.93
N ALA A 63 1.57 -7.56 10.83
CA ALA A 63 1.75 -6.62 11.92
C ALA A 63 0.48 -5.77 12.18
N ILE A 64 -0.40 -5.65 11.19
CA ILE A 64 -1.62 -4.84 11.28
C ILE A 64 -2.67 -5.57 12.12
N GLN A 65 -2.82 -5.21 13.38
CA GLN A 65 -3.81 -5.81 14.30
C GLN A 65 -5.13 -5.05 14.35
N SER A 66 -5.20 -3.87 13.74
CA SER A 66 -6.40 -3.04 13.66
C SER A 66 -7.38 -3.56 12.60
N ARG A 67 -8.67 -3.23 12.75
CA ARG A 67 -9.72 -3.54 11.76
C ARG A 67 -9.63 -2.62 10.53
N TYR A 68 -9.05 -1.45 10.71
CA TYR A 68 -8.90 -0.43 9.68
C TYR A 68 -7.52 0.20 9.82
N VAL A 69 -6.97 0.58 8.67
CA VAL A 69 -5.76 1.39 8.57
C VAL A 69 -6.02 2.53 7.61
N ASP A 70 -5.30 3.62 7.79
CA ASP A 70 -5.35 4.78 6.93
C ASP A 70 -4.10 4.79 6.05
N LEU A 71 -4.30 5.04 4.76
CA LEU A 71 -3.27 5.27 3.79
C LEU A 71 -3.27 6.75 3.44
N GLU A 72 -2.27 7.48 3.93
CA GLU A 72 -2.04 8.87 3.54
C GLU A 72 -1.15 8.88 2.29
N VAL A 73 -1.55 9.61 1.25
CA VAL A 73 -0.85 9.71 -0.03
C VAL A 73 -0.58 11.17 -0.35
N LYS A 74 0.67 11.47 -0.72
CA LYS A 74 1.14 12.79 -1.18
C LYS A 74 1.94 12.62 -2.45
N PHE A 75 1.65 13.40 -3.48
CA PHE A 75 2.52 13.46 -4.64
C PHE A 75 2.53 14.84 -5.30
N LEU A 76 3.61 15.09 -6.04
CA LEU A 76 3.79 16.21 -6.94
C LEU A 76 4.08 15.66 -8.34
N ALA A 77 3.30 16.10 -9.34
CA ALA A 77 3.51 15.77 -10.74
C ALA A 77 3.53 17.03 -11.61
N ASP A 78 4.42 17.03 -12.61
CA ASP A 78 4.55 18.10 -13.61
C ASP A 78 4.67 19.52 -13.02
N GLY A 79 5.30 19.65 -11.84
CA GLY A 79 5.53 20.92 -11.15
C GLY A 79 4.30 21.61 -10.55
N ASP A 80 3.07 21.18 -10.89
CA ASP A 80 1.84 21.90 -10.56
C ASP A 80 0.76 21.03 -9.88
N ILE A 81 0.78 19.70 -10.06
CA ILE A 81 -0.27 18.82 -9.54
C ILE A 81 0.14 18.30 -8.17
N GLU A 82 -0.45 18.87 -7.11
CA GLU A 82 -0.32 18.37 -5.74
C GLU A 82 -1.60 17.60 -5.35
N PHE A 83 -1.45 16.33 -4.98
CA PHE A 83 -2.53 15.51 -4.45
C PHE A 83 -2.23 15.12 -3.01
N PHE A 84 -3.23 15.28 -2.15
CA PHE A 84 -3.22 14.80 -0.78
C PHE A 84 -4.54 14.11 -0.49
N ASP A 85 -4.49 12.84 -0.11
CA ASP A 85 -5.67 12.09 0.31
C ASP A 85 -5.35 11.08 1.41
N VAL A 86 -6.38 10.74 2.19
CA VAL A 86 -6.33 9.74 3.24
C VAL A 86 -7.41 8.69 2.98
N ILE A 87 -6.97 7.54 2.51
CA ILE A 87 -7.84 6.42 2.12
C ILE A 87 -7.93 5.44 3.28
N ARG A 88 -9.14 5.23 3.80
CA ARG A 88 -9.38 4.25 4.86
C ARG A 88 -9.58 2.84 4.30
N LEU A 89 -8.67 1.93 4.61
CA LEU A 89 -8.67 0.55 4.14
C LEU A 89 -9.23 -0.39 5.19
N TYR A 90 -10.02 -1.38 4.76
CA TYR A 90 -10.48 -2.45 5.65
C TYR A 90 -9.43 -3.56 5.72
N VAL A 91 -9.15 -4.04 6.94
CA VAL A 91 -8.21 -5.14 7.16
C VAL A 91 -9.01 -6.40 7.45
N LYS A 92 -8.96 -7.35 6.52
CA LYS A 92 -9.53 -8.68 6.71
C LYS A 92 -8.56 -9.54 7.51
N GLN A 93 -8.89 -9.69 8.79
CA GLN A 93 -8.10 -10.52 9.70
C GLN A 93 -8.27 -12.01 9.39
N ARG A 94 -7.17 -12.75 9.50
CA ARG A 94 -7.16 -14.21 9.42
C ARG A 94 -7.35 -14.81 10.81
N ARG A 95 -8.23 -15.81 10.94
CA ARG A 95 -8.41 -16.54 12.19
C ARG A 95 -7.32 -17.59 12.45
N ASP A 96 -6.49 -17.90 11.45
CA ASP A 96 -5.64 -19.10 11.41
C ASP A 96 -4.12 -18.85 11.44
N GLY A 97 -3.63 -17.61 11.57
CA GLY A 97 -2.21 -17.30 11.83
C GLY A 97 -1.18 -17.87 10.84
N THR A 98 -1.62 -18.42 9.71
CA THR A 98 -0.76 -19.18 8.79
C THR A 98 -0.20 -18.26 7.71
N VAL A 99 1.12 -18.24 7.56
CA VAL A 99 1.84 -17.50 6.50
C VAL A 99 1.72 -18.28 5.18
N PHE A 100 1.37 -17.63 4.06
CA PHE A 100 1.32 -18.30 2.77
C PHE A 100 2.73 -18.38 2.17
N ASP A 101 3.38 -19.51 2.28
CA ASP A 101 4.61 -19.76 1.53
C ASP A 101 4.25 -20.13 0.08
N LEU A 102 4.03 -19.12 -0.77
CA LEU A 102 3.92 -19.31 -2.22
C LEU A 102 5.35 -19.43 -2.81
N GLY A 103 6.07 -20.42 -2.32
CA GLY A 103 7.47 -20.69 -2.62
C GLY A 103 7.74 -22.18 -2.44
N GLY A 104 7.05 -23.01 -3.21
CA GLY A 104 7.26 -24.44 -3.18
C GLY A 104 8.69 -24.81 -3.61
N VAL A 105 9.54 -25.13 -2.65
CA VAL A 105 10.63 -26.11 -2.82
C VAL A 105 10.77 -26.88 -1.51
N ARG A 106 10.29 -28.13 -1.49
CA ARG A 106 10.69 -29.12 -0.47
C ARG A 106 12.08 -29.65 -0.80
N PRO A 107 12.91 -29.85 0.22
CA PRO A 107 13.43 -31.19 0.52
C PRO A 107 12.80 -31.77 1.79
#